data_AF-A0A1R3XIL1-F1
#
_entry.id   AF-A0A1R3XIL1-F1
#
_cell.length_a   1.000
_cell.length_b   1.000
_cell.length_c   1.000
_cell.angle_alpha   90.00
_cell.angle_beta   90.00
_cell.angle_gamma   90.00
#
_symmetry.space_group_name_H-M   'P 1'
#
loop_
_entity.id
_entity.type
_entity.pdbx_description
1 polymer ?
#
loop_
_entity_poly.entity_id
_entity_poly.type
_entity_poly.pdbx_seq_one_letter_code
_entity_poly.pdbx_strand_id
1 'polypeptide(L)'
;MPFLFDWTTFSSPNGTTTLTNTSGPGLGNSTTFTSTASSSAGANNPGYFNNFGGSIFAQRVPAGESANLALDFDDGVKNLSFEIFDLDANGNAWSDVVTITALDANGNPVTPIFSNLETYHVLLDPNTVAANDTSSAAVDGPGAADSISVTFGSPVVSVVISFSGNSDNGIRSGAVGLGDFTGDIVCFAHDTMIETNEGQVAVQVLRVGDLVRTKDNGLQPIRWIGSRTVDAVGRFAPIEIAADVLGNDRPLVLSPQHRVMLSGWQAELLFGVPEVLVAAKHLVDDKKILRREGGTVTYFHMMFDQHEIVYADGAPCESFHPGHVGISGMDDAQRDEIFALFPELEQDFAGFGPLARMCLKSAEGRMIAQMIHLRH
;
A
#
# COMPACT_ATOMS: atom_id res chain seq x y z
N MET A 1 13.57 9.84 -1.16
CA MET A 1 14.07 9.14 0.04
C MET A 1 12.93 8.39 0.66
N PRO A 2 13.09 7.13 1.09
CA PRO A 2 12.03 6.42 1.80
C PRO A 2 11.89 6.99 3.22
N PHE A 3 10.71 7.46 3.58
CA PHE A 3 10.41 7.92 4.94
C PHE A 3 9.06 7.36 5.39
N LEU A 4 8.87 7.30 6.71
CA LEU A 4 7.57 7.12 7.35
C LEU A 4 7.16 8.48 7.90
N PHE A 5 5.98 8.94 7.54
CA PHE A 5 5.41 10.13 8.15
C PHE A 5 4.99 9.81 9.58
N ASP A 6 5.62 10.46 10.56
CA ASP A 6 5.24 10.30 11.97
C ASP A 6 4.10 11.26 12.31
N TRP A 7 2.87 10.77 12.15
CA TRP A 7 1.66 11.50 12.52
C TRP A 7 1.63 11.94 13.98
N THR A 8 2.38 11.30 14.89
CA THR A 8 2.42 11.71 16.30
C THR A 8 3.15 13.03 16.51
N THR A 9 4.03 13.41 15.57
CA THR A 9 4.66 14.74 15.53
C THR A 9 3.80 15.78 14.81
N PHE A 10 2.72 15.34 14.16
CA PHE A 10 1.84 16.15 13.34
C PHE A 10 0.50 16.36 14.03
N SER A 11 0.39 17.39 14.87
CA SER A 11 -0.85 17.72 15.60
C SER A 11 -1.69 18.83 14.95
N SER A 12 -1.24 19.35 13.81
CA SER A 12 -1.85 20.48 13.12
C SER A 12 -1.70 20.31 11.61
N PRO A 13 -2.74 20.62 10.81
CA PRO A 13 -2.68 20.59 9.35
C PRO A 13 -1.76 21.67 8.75
N ASN A 14 -1.28 22.60 9.58
CA ASN A 14 -0.23 23.54 9.27
C ASN A 14 0.97 23.27 10.16
N GLY A 15 2.13 23.05 9.57
CA GLY A 15 3.33 22.78 10.33
C GLY A 15 4.46 22.25 9.49
N THR A 16 5.64 22.25 10.10
CA THR A 16 6.88 21.76 9.49
C THR A 16 7.45 20.66 10.36
N THR A 17 7.79 19.52 9.76
CA THR A 17 8.51 18.42 10.42
C THR A 17 9.66 17.94 9.55
N THR A 18 10.59 17.22 10.15
CA THR A 18 11.74 16.66 9.44
C THR A 18 11.47 15.19 9.14
N LEU A 19 11.45 14.85 7.86
CA LEU A 19 11.37 13.47 7.40
C LEU A 19 12.79 12.93 7.27
N THR A 20 13.12 11.94 8.10
CA THR A 20 14.44 11.31 8.08
C THR A 20 14.36 10.01 7.30
N ASN A 21 15.31 9.80 6.40
CA ASN A 21 15.52 8.51 5.78
C ASN A 21 16.01 7.52 6.83
N THR A 22 15.18 6.50 7.12
CA THR A 22 15.46 5.51 8.17
C THR A 22 16.12 4.23 7.64
N SER A 23 16.35 4.09 6.32
CA SER A 23 17.02 2.89 5.76
C SER A 23 17.51 3.05 4.32
N GLY A 24 18.58 2.33 3.95
CA GLY A 24 19.14 2.31 2.59
C GLY A 24 20.18 3.41 2.31
N PRO A 25 20.61 3.59 1.05
CA PRO A 25 21.52 4.66 0.66
C PRO A 25 20.98 6.04 1.06
N GLY A 26 21.82 6.89 1.67
CA GLY A 26 21.39 8.17 2.24
C GLY A 26 20.67 8.04 3.59
N LEU A 27 20.89 6.96 4.34
CA LEU A 27 20.47 6.82 5.74
C LEU A 27 20.90 8.04 6.57
N GLY A 28 19.97 8.64 7.30
CA GLY A 28 20.21 9.85 8.08
C GLY A 28 20.10 11.16 7.30
N ASN A 29 19.95 11.10 5.96
CA ASN A 29 19.52 12.28 5.21
C ASN A 29 18.10 12.65 5.64
N SER A 30 17.85 13.95 5.69
CA SER A 30 16.57 14.48 6.08
C SER A 30 16.06 15.47 5.05
N THR A 31 14.75 15.44 4.80
CA THR A 31 14.03 16.50 4.08
C THR A 31 13.07 17.18 5.04
N THR A 32 12.93 18.49 4.89
CA THR A 32 11.92 19.27 5.58
C THR A 32 10.61 19.12 4.83
N PHE A 33 9.60 18.65 5.55
CA PHE A 33 8.22 18.62 5.11
C PHE A 33 7.47 19.79 5.71
N THR A 34 6.80 20.58 4.87
CA THR A 34 5.89 21.62 5.28
C THR A 34 4.50 21.33 4.75
N SER A 35 3.53 21.27 5.65
CA SER A 35 2.12 21.21 5.30
C SER A 35 1.47 22.58 5.48
N THR A 36 0.61 22.95 4.52
CA THR A 36 -0.21 24.15 4.61
C THR A 36 -1.64 23.83 4.21
N ALA A 37 -2.57 24.05 5.12
CA ALA A 37 -4.00 23.97 4.88
C ALA A 37 -4.55 25.34 4.51
N SER A 38 -5.39 25.37 3.46
CA SER A 38 -6.10 26.57 3.03
C SER A 38 -7.49 26.23 2.52
N SER A 39 -8.39 27.21 2.46
CA SER A 39 -9.71 27.04 1.88
C SER A 39 -10.20 28.34 1.25
N SER A 40 -11.14 28.23 0.32
CA SER A 40 -11.89 29.37 -0.18
C SER A 40 -12.91 29.86 0.88
N ALA A 41 -13.43 31.07 0.70
CA ALA A 41 -14.20 31.77 1.74
C ALA A 41 -15.46 31.03 2.21
N GLY A 42 -16.05 30.18 1.36
CA GLY A 42 -17.22 29.37 1.69
C GLY A 42 -16.91 27.99 2.29
N ALA A 43 -15.64 27.59 2.36
CA ALA A 43 -15.22 26.27 2.84
C ALA A 43 -14.40 26.34 4.13
N ASN A 44 -14.44 25.28 4.94
CA ASN A 44 -13.54 25.17 6.09
C ASN A 44 -12.14 24.72 5.67
N ASN A 45 -11.13 25.16 6.42
CA ASN A 45 -9.79 24.59 6.29
C ASN A 45 -9.79 23.11 6.66
N PRO A 46 -8.96 22.29 6.00
CA PRO A 46 -8.65 20.94 6.46
C PRO A 46 -8.18 20.93 7.92
N GLY A 47 -8.63 19.96 8.71
CA GLY A 47 -8.32 19.81 10.13
C GLY A 47 -7.62 18.48 10.43
N TYR A 48 -6.77 18.44 11.45
CA TYR A 48 -6.16 17.20 11.96
C TYR A 48 -7.11 16.47 12.93
N PHE A 49 -7.19 15.14 12.81
CA PHE A 49 -7.98 14.26 13.65
C PHE A 49 -7.16 13.06 14.09
N ASN A 50 -7.26 12.71 15.37
CA ASN A 50 -6.48 11.64 15.99
C ASN A 50 -7.10 10.24 15.79
N ASN A 51 -7.74 10.01 14.65
CA ASN A 51 -8.31 8.72 14.26
C ASN A 51 -7.35 8.01 13.29
N PHE A 52 -7.38 6.68 13.26
CA PHE A 52 -6.58 5.84 12.35
C PHE A 52 -5.05 6.03 12.46
N GLY A 53 -4.54 6.49 13.60
CA GLY A 53 -3.12 6.81 13.79
C GLY A 53 -2.75 8.26 13.46
N GLY A 54 -3.71 9.06 12.99
CA GLY A 54 -3.56 10.45 12.58
C GLY A 54 -4.08 10.63 11.15
N SER A 55 -4.94 11.62 10.94
CA SER A 55 -5.55 11.91 9.65
C SER A 55 -5.83 13.39 9.51
N ILE A 56 -5.87 13.88 8.26
CA ILE A 56 -6.40 15.20 7.93
C ILE A 56 -7.76 14.98 7.31
N PHE A 57 -8.75 15.79 7.65
CA PHE A 57 -10.06 15.77 7.02
C PHE A 57 -10.45 17.18 6.58
N ALA A 58 -10.92 17.31 5.34
CA ALA A 58 -11.67 18.48 4.90
C ALA A 58 -13.16 18.23 5.14
N GLN A 59 -13.91 19.24 5.57
CA GLN A 59 -15.35 19.14 5.82
C GLN A 59 -16.03 20.46 5.47
N ARG A 60 -17.31 20.41 5.08
CA ARG A 60 -18.11 21.57 4.65
C ARG A 60 -17.46 22.36 3.50
N VAL A 61 -17.32 21.71 2.35
CA VAL A 61 -16.85 22.30 1.08
C VAL A 61 -18.03 22.36 0.10
N PRO A 62 -18.70 23.52 -0.05
CA PRO A 62 -19.80 23.70 -1.00
C PRO A 62 -19.38 23.56 -2.47
N ALA A 63 -20.36 23.44 -3.36
CA ALA A 63 -20.10 23.51 -4.81
C ALA A 63 -19.41 24.82 -5.20
N GLY A 64 -18.37 24.70 -6.03
CA GLY A 64 -17.56 25.84 -6.47
C GLY A 64 -16.56 26.36 -5.43
N GLU A 65 -16.53 25.79 -4.23
CA GLU A 65 -15.54 26.08 -3.20
C GLU A 65 -14.48 24.96 -3.14
N SER A 66 -13.33 25.25 -2.52
CA SER A 66 -12.26 24.26 -2.33
C SER A 66 -11.62 24.35 -0.94
N ALA A 67 -11.16 23.21 -0.46
CA ALA A 67 -10.25 23.09 0.66
C ALA A 67 -8.98 22.38 0.16
N ASN A 68 -7.80 22.89 0.51
CA ASN A 68 -6.54 22.45 -0.05
C ASN A 68 -5.56 22.10 1.07
N LEU A 69 -4.84 21.00 0.87
CA LEU A 69 -3.66 20.66 1.64
C LEU A 69 -2.45 20.65 0.70
N ALA A 70 -1.54 21.62 0.90
CA ALA A 70 -0.26 21.66 0.22
C ALA A 70 0.80 20.94 1.07
N LEU A 71 1.61 20.11 0.42
CA LEU A 71 2.70 19.34 0.97
C LEU A 71 3.96 19.72 0.21
N ASP A 72 4.85 20.47 0.85
CA ASP A 72 6.09 20.95 0.25
C ASP A 72 7.29 20.26 0.90
N PHE A 73 8.25 19.90 0.06
CA PHE A 73 9.48 19.22 0.44
C PHE A 73 10.68 20.05 -0.02
N ASP A 74 11.68 20.22 0.83
CA ASP A 74 12.92 20.94 0.48
C ASP A 74 13.85 20.16 -0.46
N ASP A 75 13.60 18.86 -0.66
CA ASP A 75 14.29 17.99 -1.60
C ASP A 75 13.31 17.00 -2.25
N GLY A 76 13.69 16.46 -3.41
CA GLY A 76 12.88 15.54 -4.20
C GLY A 76 12.52 14.26 -3.42
N VAL A 77 11.24 14.13 -3.09
CA VAL A 77 10.72 12.90 -2.50
C VAL A 77 10.41 11.89 -3.58
N LYS A 78 11.29 10.89 -3.67
CA LYS A 78 11.00 9.64 -4.39
C LYS A 78 9.99 8.80 -3.62
N ASN A 79 9.10 8.14 -4.35
CA ASN A 79 8.27 7.05 -3.83
C ASN A 79 7.24 7.50 -2.82
N LEU A 80 6.78 8.75 -2.96
CA LEU A 80 5.64 9.21 -2.23
C LEU A 80 4.43 8.34 -2.63
N SER A 81 3.82 7.69 -1.65
CA SER A 81 2.48 7.14 -1.80
C SER A 81 1.66 7.52 -0.59
N PHE A 82 0.36 7.60 -0.72
CA PHE A 82 -0.57 7.76 0.39
C PHE A 82 -1.93 7.19 -0.02
N GLU A 83 -2.81 7.04 0.96
CA GLU A 83 -4.16 6.56 0.74
C GLU A 83 -5.16 7.70 0.98
N ILE A 84 -6.08 7.88 0.05
CA ILE A 84 -7.31 8.65 0.23
C ILE A 84 -8.36 7.68 0.72
N PHE A 85 -9.08 8.00 1.79
CA PHE A 85 -10.20 7.17 2.25
C PHE A 85 -11.40 8.04 2.65
N ASP A 86 -12.58 7.41 2.65
CA ASP A 86 -13.88 8.01 3.00
C ASP A 86 -14.38 9.05 1.98
N LEU A 87 -14.32 8.64 0.70
CA LEU A 87 -14.80 9.38 -0.45
C LEU A 87 -16.27 8.97 -0.70
N ASP A 88 -17.23 9.75 -0.17
CA ASP A 88 -18.68 9.49 -0.06
C ASP A 88 -19.16 8.92 1.29
N ALA A 89 -18.75 9.59 2.36
CA ALA A 89 -19.43 9.47 3.65
C ALA A 89 -20.90 9.93 3.52
N ASN A 90 -21.82 8.97 3.35
CA ASN A 90 -23.29 9.10 3.46
C ASN A 90 -24.04 9.43 2.14
N GLY A 91 -24.48 8.39 1.42
CA GLY A 91 -24.93 8.43 0.01
C GLY A 91 -26.31 8.95 -0.30
N ASN A 92 -26.65 10.13 0.20
CA ASN A 92 -27.78 10.85 -0.38
C ASN A 92 -27.35 12.26 -0.77
N ALA A 93 -26.88 12.38 -2.02
CA ALA A 93 -26.70 13.59 -2.85
C ALA A 93 -25.34 14.31 -2.83
N TRP A 94 -24.24 13.62 -2.51
CA TRP A 94 -22.92 14.21 -2.56
C TRP A 94 -21.95 13.39 -3.41
N SER A 95 -21.04 14.07 -4.11
CA SER A 95 -19.94 13.44 -4.83
C SER A 95 -18.70 14.25 -4.47
N ASP A 96 -17.94 13.67 -3.55
CA ASP A 96 -16.57 14.04 -3.22
C ASP A 96 -15.75 14.14 -4.49
N VAL A 97 -15.01 15.23 -4.66
CA VAL A 97 -14.04 15.34 -5.76
C VAL A 97 -12.68 15.70 -5.19
N VAL A 98 -11.70 14.85 -5.46
CA VAL A 98 -10.31 15.04 -5.07
C VAL A 98 -9.47 15.26 -6.32
N THR A 99 -8.80 16.40 -6.38
CA THR A 99 -7.82 16.72 -7.42
C THR A 99 -6.43 16.79 -6.81
N ILE A 100 -5.46 16.13 -7.45
CA ILE A 100 -4.07 16.12 -7.00
C ILE A 100 -3.19 16.75 -8.07
N THR A 101 -2.44 17.77 -7.70
CA THR A 101 -1.40 18.36 -8.54
C THR A 101 -0.05 18.20 -7.86
N ALA A 102 0.96 17.72 -8.59
CA ALA A 102 2.30 17.59 -8.06
C ALA A 102 3.35 18.16 -9.01
N LEU A 103 4.48 18.58 -8.46
CA LEU A 103 5.61 19.17 -9.18
C LEU A 103 6.93 18.45 -8.85
N ASP A 104 7.80 18.32 -9.84
CA ASP A 104 9.19 17.92 -9.64
C ASP A 104 10.09 19.11 -9.23
N ALA A 105 11.36 18.85 -8.93
CA ALA A 105 12.32 19.88 -8.51
C ALA A 105 12.59 20.98 -9.58
N ASN A 106 12.22 20.73 -10.84
CA ASN A 106 12.35 21.69 -11.93
C ASN A 106 11.05 22.47 -12.17
N GLY A 107 9.99 22.19 -11.41
CA GLY A 107 8.66 22.78 -11.59
C GLY A 107 7.83 22.13 -12.70
N ASN A 108 8.23 20.96 -13.21
CA ASN A 108 7.42 20.22 -14.17
C ASN A 108 6.28 19.49 -13.46
N PRO A 109 5.08 19.42 -14.06
CA PRO A 109 3.97 18.66 -13.49
C PRO A 109 4.28 17.15 -13.48
N VAL A 110 3.99 16.51 -12.34
CA VAL A 110 4.03 15.05 -12.16
C VAL A 110 2.59 14.56 -11.99
N THR A 111 2.15 13.68 -12.89
CA THR A 111 0.80 13.12 -12.85
C THR A 111 0.70 12.08 -11.73
N PRO A 112 -0.31 12.16 -10.84
CA PRO A 112 -0.55 11.13 -9.84
C PRO A 112 -1.04 9.84 -10.52
N ILE A 113 -0.77 8.70 -9.90
CA ILE A 113 -1.28 7.40 -10.33
C ILE A 113 -2.26 6.94 -9.27
N PHE A 114 -3.54 6.87 -9.64
CA PHE A 114 -4.61 6.34 -8.80
C PHE A 114 -4.77 4.83 -9.01
N SER A 115 -4.83 4.06 -7.92
CA SER A 115 -5.12 2.62 -7.94
C SER A 115 -6.10 2.25 -6.83
N ASN A 116 -6.60 1.01 -6.84
CA ASN A 116 -7.74 0.60 -6.01
C ASN A 116 -9.02 1.40 -6.33
N LEU A 117 -9.19 1.77 -7.61
CA LEU A 117 -10.43 2.37 -8.09
C LEU A 117 -11.50 1.28 -8.18
N GLU A 118 -12.38 1.26 -7.18
CA GLU A 118 -13.48 0.31 -7.06
C GLU A 118 -14.78 0.88 -7.61
N THR A 119 -15.88 0.14 -7.47
CA THR A 119 -17.23 0.59 -7.85
C THR A 119 -17.74 1.79 -7.06
N TYR A 120 -16.95 2.43 -6.21
CA TYR A 120 -17.26 3.68 -5.49
C TYR A 120 -16.66 4.92 -6.16
N HIS A 121 -15.70 4.73 -7.08
CA HIS A 121 -14.87 5.81 -7.60
C HIS A 121 -15.04 5.97 -9.11
N VAL A 122 -14.95 7.19 -9.58
CA VAL A 122 -14.84 7.53 -11.01
C VAL A 122 -13.65 8.46 -11.22
N LEU A 123 -12.79 8.08 -12.16
CA LEU A 123 -11.71 8.96 -12.60
C LEU A 123 -12.30 9.98 -13.60
N LEU A 124 -12.30 11.27 -13.24
CA LEU A 124 -12.80 12.33 -14.11
C LEU A 124 -11.73 12.74 -15.13
N ASP A 125 -10.48 12.79 -14.69
CA ASP A 125 -9.29 13.03 -15.50
C ASP A 125 -8.04 12.45 -14.79
N PRO A 126 -6.84 12.46 -15.41
CA PRO A 126 -5.65 11.85 -14.81
C PRO A 126 -5.23 12.38 -13.43
N ASN A 127 -5.71 13.56 -13.02
CA ASN A 127 -5.39 14.22 -11.77
C ASN A 127 -6.59 14.24 -10.80
N THR A 128 -7.79 13.88 -11.26
CA THR A 128 -9.02 14.06 -10.50
C THR A 128 -9.84 12.78 -10.41
N VAL A 129 -10.12 12.37 -9.17
CA VAL A 129 -11.00 11.25 -8.82
C VAL A 129 -12.21 11.78 -8.06
N ALA A 130 -13.38 11.20 -8.32
CA ALA A 130 -14.61 11.55 -7.65
C ALA A 130 -15.35 10.33 -7.13
N ALA A 131 -16.15 10.53 -6.10
CA ALA A 131 -17.12 9.54 -5.66
C ALA A 131 -18.23 9.42 -6.71
N ASN A 132 -18.76 8.21 -6.85
CA ASN A 132 -19.95 7.96 -7.65
C ASN A 132 -21.22 7.94 -6.78
N ASP A 133 -22.36 7.50 -7.33
CA ASP A 133 -23.65 7.49 -6.61
C ASP A 133 -23.79 6.34 -5.58
N THR A 134 -22.71 5.65 -5.22
CA THR A 134 -22.72 4.57 -4.22
C THR A 134 -21.88 4.94 -3.02
N SER A 135 -22.48 4.92 -1.83
CA SER A 135 -21.82 5.31 -0.58
C SER A 135 -21.54 4.16 0.37
N SER A 136 -20.56 4.37 1.24
CA SER A 136 -20.38 3.60 2.46
C SER A 136 -21.19 4.18 3.63
N ALA A 137 -21.70 3.30 4.51
CA ALA A 137 -22.57 3.71 5.63
C ALA A 137 -21.79 4.23 6.86
N ALA A 138 -20.46 4.18 6.84
CA ALA A 138 -19.59 4.57 7.94
C ALA A 138 -18.32 5.27 7.41
N VAL A 139 -17.67 6.07 8.26
CA VAL A 139 -16.32 6.63 8.00
C VAL A 139 -15.34 5.47 7.95
N ASP A 140 -14.88 5.16 6.75
CA ASP A 140 -13.98 4.06 6.48
C ASP A 140 -12.51 4.51 6.64
N GLY A 141 -11.67 3.63 7.20
CA GLY A 141 -10.26 3.91 7.44
C GLY A 141 -9.32 3.34 6.36
N PRO A 142 -8.00 3.41 6.57
CA PRO A 142 -7.01 2.82 5.67
C PRO A 142 -7.29 1.35 5.32
N GLY A 143 -7.22 1.00 4.04
CA GLY A 143 -7.46 -0.35 3.50
C GLY A 143 -8.93 -0.79 3.41
N ALA A 144 -9.87 0.17 3.46
CA ALA A 144 -11.29 -0.07 3.24
C ALA A 144 -11.64 -0.26 1.75
N ALA A 145 -12.91 -0.56 1.44
CA ALA A 145 -13.35 -0.73 0.06
C ALA A 145 -13.46 0.60 -0.69
N ASP A 146 -13.69 1.70 0.03
CA ASP A 146 -13.82 3.08 -0.43
C ASP A 146 -12.51 3.87 -0.20
N SER A 147 -11.37 3.21 -0.44
CA SER A 147 -10.07 3.85 -0.35
C SER A 147 -9.32 3.78 -1.67
N ILE A 148 -8.59 4.85 -1.97
CA ILE A 148 -7.84 5.03 -3.22
C ILE A 148 -6.39 5.18 -2.85
N SER A 149 -5.53 4.36 -3.46
CA SER A 149 -4.09 4.54 -3.33
C SER A 149 -3.58 5.53 -4.36
N VAL A 150 -2.72 6.45 -3.92
CA VAL A 150 -2.07 7.46 -4.76
C VAL A 150 -0.57 7.21 -4.75
N THR A 151 0.06 7.17 -5.93
CA THR A 151 1.51 7.08 -6.09
C THR A 151 2.02 8.07 -7.14
N PHE A 152 3.34 8.27 -7.20
CA PHE A 152 4.00 9.08 -8.24
C PHE A 152 5.13 8.28 -8.91
N GLY A 153 5.22 8.38 -10.24
CA GLY A 153 6.26 7.74 -11.05
C GLY A 153 7.60 8.49 -11.05
N SER A 154 7.68 9.64 -10.40
CA SER A 154 8.87 10.50 -10.37
C SER A 154 8.98 11.22 -9.02
N PRO A 155 10.18 11.70 -8.63
CA PRO A 155 10.34 12.47 -7.41
C PRO A 155 9.49 13.75 -7.44
N VAL A 156 8.82 14.04 -6.33
CA VAL A 156 7.99 15.26 -6.16
C VAL A 156 8.56 16.15 -5.07
N VAL A 157 8.50 17.46 -5.26
CA VAL A 157 8.86 18.48 -4.26
C VAL A 157 7.66 19.26 -3.76
N SER A 158 6.53 19.18 -4.46
CA SER A 158 5.27 19.79 -4.04
C SER A 158 4.10 18.90 -4.46
N VAL A 159 3.15 18.69 -3.56
CA VAL A 159 1.89 18.02 -3.82
C VAL A 159 0.77 18.85 -3.21
N VAL A 160 -0.22 19.21 -4.01
CA VAL A 160 -1.44 19.87 -3.54
C VAL A 160 -2.61 18.92 -3.74
N ILE A 161 -3.30 18.64 -2.65
CA ILE A 161 -4.51 17.83 -2.62
C ILE A 161 -5.67 18.80 -2.43
N SER A 162 -6.53 18.89 -3.43
CA SER A 162 -7.68 19.80 -3.47
C SER A 162 -8.96 19.01 -3.33
N PHE A 163 -9.74 19.36 -2.32
CA PHE A 163 -11.07 18.84 -2.03
C PHE A 163 -12.10 19.83 -2.55
N SER A 164 -13.04 19.36 -3.35
CA SER A 164 -14.15 20.17 -3.87
C SER A 164 -15.45 19.38 -3.87
N GLY A 165 -16.57 20.07 -3.68
CA GLY A 165 -17.90 19.50 -3.85
C GLY A 165 -18.49 19.84 -5.21
N ASN A 166 -19.36 18.98 -5.74
CA ASN A 166 -20.10 19.24 -6.98
C ASN A 166 -21.61 19.54 -6.78
N SER A 167 -22.11 19.57 -5.54
CA SER A 167 -23.51 19.91 -5.23
C SER A 167 -23.68 20.94 -4.09
N ASP A 168 -24.72 21.78 -4.19
CA ASP A 168 -25.00 22.95 -3.33
C ASP A 168 -25.42 22.63 -1.88
N ASN A 169 -25.38 21.36 -1.44
CA ASN A 169 -25.95 20.94 -0.14
C ASN A 169 -24.99 20.97 1.06
N GLY A 170 -23.73 21.41 0.89
CA GLY A 170 -22.88 22.19 1.82
C GLY A 170 -22.78 21.89 3.34
N ILE A 171 -23.38 20.85 3.92
CA ILE A 171 -23.49 20.72 5.38
C ILE A 171 -22.68 19.54 5.96
N ARG A 172 -22.34 18.52 5.15
CA ARG A 172 -21.60 17.33 5.60
C ARG A 172 -20.70 16.72 4.51
N SER A 173 -20.00 17.54 3.73
CA SER A 173 -19.06 17.00 2.75
C SER A 173 -18.03 16.12 3.46
N GLY A 174 -17.89 14.92 2.93
CA GLY A 174 -17.08 13.77 3.33
C GLY A 174 -15.63 14.08 3.64
N ALA A 175 -15.05 13.12 4.33
CA ALA A 175 -13.85 13.32 5.08
C ALA A 175 -12.75 12.58 4.33
N VAL A 176 -11.99 13.24 3.46
CA VAL A 176 -10.84 12.57 2.86
C VAL A 176 -9.75 12.43 3.90
N GLY A 177 -9.56 11.22 4.41
CA GLY A 177 -8.43 10.90 5.25
C GLY A 177 -7.21 10.58 4.39
N LEU A 178 -6.06 11.12 4.79
CA LEU A 178 -4.77 10.75 4.23
C LEU A 178 -4.14 9.70 5.14
N GLY A 179 -3.94 8.49 4.61
CA GLY A 179 -3.19 7.44 5.29
C GLY A 179 -1.69 7.76 5.35
N ASP A 180 -0.93 6.95 6.07
CA ASP A 180 0.53 7.04 6.12
C ASP A 180 1.14 7.20 4.72
N PHE A 181 2.12 8.10 4.60
CA PHE A 181 2.90 8.17 3.37
C PHE A 181 3.82 6.94 3.29
N THR A 182 3.50 5.94 2.46
CA THR A 182 4.23 4.65 2.46
C THR A 182 4.99 4.35 1.17
N GLY A 183 5.86 3.34 1.24
CA GLY A 183 6.43 2.63 0.10
C GLY A 183 6.52 1.19 0.56
N ASP A 184 5.37 0.54 0.73
CA ASP A 184 5.30 -0.77 1.38
C ASP A 184 5.45 -1.88 0.34
N ILE A 185 6.55 -2.63 0.47
CA ILE A 185 6.89 -3.70 -0.45
C ILE A 185 6.50 -5.05 0.16
N VAL A 186 5.98 -5.96 -0.67
CA VAL A 186 5.69 -7.36 -0.33
C VAL A 186 7.00 -8.14 -0.25
N CYS A 187 7.41 -8.62 0.94
CA CYS A 187 8.70 -9.29 1.10
C CYS A 187 8.70 -10.49 2.05
N PHE A 188 9.58 -11.44 1.77
CA PHE A 188 9.97 -12.52 2.67
C PHE A 188 11.10 -12.05 3.59
N ALA A 189 11.13 -12.47 4.86
CA ALA A 189 12.25 -12.15 5.72
C ALA A 189 13.47 -13.05 5.41
N HIS A 190 14.64 -12.62 5.88
CA HIS A 190 15.84 -13.45 5.91
C HIS A 190 15.56 -14.81 6.57
N ASP A 191 16.20 -15.87 6.05
CA ASP A 191 16.04 -17.28 6.46
C ASP A 191 14.70 -17.94 6.10
N THR A 192 13.76 -17.23 5.47
CA THR A 192 12.59 -17.88 4.87
C THR A 192 13.02 -18.89 3.82
N MET A 193 12.55 -20.14 3.92
CA MET A 193 12.89 -21.18 2.97
C MET A 193 11.87 -21.27 1.84
N ILE A 194 12.35 -21.26 0.61
CA ILE A 194 11.52 -21.35 -0.59
C ILE A 194 11.65 -22.75 -1.19
N GLU A 195 10.54 -23.35 -1.59
CA GLU A 195 10.57 -24.63 -2.32
C GLU A 195 11.13 -24.44 -3.74
N THR A 196 12.20 -25.17 -4.05
CA THR A 196 12.87 -25.17 -5.36
C THR A 196 12.99 -26.59 -5.92
N ASN A 197 13.53 -26.72 -7.12
CA ASN A 197 13.92 -28.01 -7.70
C ASN A 197 15.01 -28.76 -6.87
N GLU A 198 15.74 -28.06 -6.00
CA GLU A 198 16.79 -28.63 -5.14
C GLU A 198 16.31 -28.84 -3.69
N GLY A 199 15.01 -28.69 -3.44
CA GLY A 199 14.42 -28.73 -2.11
C GLY A 199 14.21 -27.33 -1.53
N GLN A 200 14.14 -27.23 -0.20
CA GLN A 200 13.97 -25.95 0.48
C GLN A 200 15.30 -25.18 0.51
N VAL A 201 15.34 -24.00 -0.13
CA VAL A 201 16.51 -23.12 -0.19
C VAL A 201 16.18 -21.78 0.46
N ALA A 202 17.09 -21.25 1.29
CA ALA A 202 16.88 -19.98 1.98
C ALA A 202 16.83 -18.83 0.97
N VAL A 203 15.89 -17.90 1.13
CA VAL A 203 15.61 -16.83 0.16
C VAL A 203 16.84 -15.96 -0.13
N GLN A 204 17.73 -15.76 0.85
CA GLN A 204 18.96 -14.98 0.68
C GLN A 204 20.02 -15.65 -0.20
N VAL A 205 19.91 -16.96 -0.43
CA VAL A 205 20.83 -17.74 -1.25
C VAL A 205 20.40 -17.76 -2.72
N LEU A 206 19.10 -17.59 -2.98
CA LEU A 206 18.53 -17.64 -4.31
C LEU A 206 19.11 -16.57 -5.24
N ARG A 207 19.13 -16.89 -6.53
CA ARG A 207 19.63 -16.07 -7.63
C ARG A 207 18.64 -16.07 -8.78
N VAL A 208 18.78 -15.06 -9.64
CA VAL A 208 18.09 -15.03 -10.94
C VAL A 208 18.43 -16.31 -11.72
N GLY A 209 17.41 -16.96 -12.25
CA GLY A 209 17.50 -18.23 -12.98
C GLY A 209 17.21 -19.47 -12.13
N ASP A 210 17.25 -19.39 -10.80
CA ASP A 210 16.91 -20.53 -9.94
C ASP A 210 15.44 -20.92 -10.12
N LEU A 211 15.16 -22.23 -10.11
CA LEU A 211 13.84 -22.78 -10.39
C LEU A 211 13.03 -22.96 -9.09
N VAL A 212 12.08 -22.06 -8.87
CA VAL A 212 11.17 -22.09 -7.72
C VAL A 212 9.92 -22.87 -8.08
N ARG A 213 9.44 -23.70 -7.15
CA ARG A 213 8.18 -24.40 -7.29
C ARG A 213 7.03 -23.41 -7.10
N THR A 214 6.23 -23.28 -8.15
CA THR A 214 4.98 -22.51 -8.15
C THR A 214 3.80 -23.46 -8.12
N LYS A 215 2.66 -22.95 -7.65
CA LYS A 215 1.43 -23.72 -7.54
C LYS A 215 0.82 -24.07 -8.90
N ASP A 216 0.75 -23.10 -9.81
CA ASP A 216 -0.04 -23.21 -11.03
C ASP A 216 0.82 -23.63 -12.25
N ASN A 217 2.10 -23.23 -12.26
CA ASN A 217 2.95 -23.34 -13.45
C ASN A 217 4.17 -24.23 -13.25
N GLY A 218 4.21 -25.03 -12.17
CA GLY A 218 5.33 -25.91 -11.87
C GLY A 218 6.61 -25.14 -11.51
N LEU A 219 7.77 -25.61 -11.97
CA LEU A 219 9.03 -24.92 -11.70
C LEU A 219 9.20 -23.70 -12.60
N GLN A 220 9.31 -22.51 -12.01
CA GLN A 220 9.49 -21.24 -12.72
C GLN A 220 10.83 -20.58 -12.35
N PRO A 221 11.56 -20.02 -13.33
CA PRO A 221 12.81 -19.34 -13.07
C PRO A 221 12.57 -17.98 -12.42
N ILE A 222 13.30 -17.68 -11.34
CA ILE A 222 13.34 -16.33 -10.78
C ILE A 222 13.88 -15.39 -11.86
N ARG A 223 13.13 -14.34 -12.20
CA ARG A 223 13.57 -13.32 -13.16
C ARG A 223 14.26 -12.15 -12.50
N TRP A 224 13.86 -11.85 -11.28
CA TRP A 224 14.48 -10.82 -10.48
C TRP A 224 14.39 -11.18 -9.00
N ILE A 225 15.45 -10.88 -8.25
CA ILE A 225 15.48 -11.00 -6.80
C ILE A 225 16.19 -9.80 -6.18
N GLY A 226 15.49 -9.08 -5.30
CA GLY A 226 16.02 -7.92 -4.59
C GLY A 226 15.93 -8.08 -3.09
N SER A 227 16.71 -7.30 -2.36
CA SER A 227 16.65 -7.30 -0.90
C SER A 227 16.88 -5.93 -0.30
N ARG A 228 16.38 -5.73 0.93
CA ARG A 228 16.52 -4.48 1.68
C ARG A 228 16.48 -4.74 3.18
N THR A 229 17.35 -4.07 3.92
CA THR A 229 17.34 -4.07 5.39
C THR A 229 16.69 -2.80 5.92
N VAL A 230 15.78 -2.95 6.89
CA VAL A 230 15.06 -1.86 7.55
C VAL A 230 14.98 -2.08 9.06
N ASP A 231 14.76 -1.01 9.82
CA ASP A 231 14.40 -1.12 11.22
C ASP A 231 13.00 -1.74 11.38
N ALA A 232 12.86 -2.72 12.26
CA ALA A 232 11.62 -3.46 12.47
C ALA A 232 10.66 -2.70 13.40
N VAL A 233 10.15 -1.55 12.95
CA VAL A 233 9.27 -0.67 13.75
C VAL A 233 7.99 -0.33 12.96
N GLY A 234 6.84 -0.30 13.65
CA GLY A 234 5.57 0.13 13.06
C GLY A 234 5.18 -0.69 11.83
N ARG A 235 5.02 -0.03 10.67
CA ARG A 235 4.64 -0.69 9.41
C ARG A 235 5.74 -1.56 8.78
N PHE A 236 7.00 -1.40 9.21
CA PHE A 236 8.12 -2.23 8.77
C PHE A 236 8.38 -3.41 9.71
N ALA A 237 7.74 -3.42 10.88
CA ALA A 237 7.81 -4.53 11.82
C ALA A 237 7.19 -5.78 11.19
N PRO A 238 7.95 -6.89 11.09
CA PRO A 238 7.47 -8.09 10.45
C PRO A 238 6.28 -8.70 11.17
N ILE A 239 5.48 -9.44 10.41
CA ILE A 239 4.47 -10.34 10.94
C ILE A 239 5.08 -11.73 11.01
N GLU A 240 5.14 -12.28 12.21
CA GLU A 240 5.59 -13.62 12.50
C GLU A 240 4.36 -14.52 12.67
N ILE A 241 4.28 -15.54 11.81
CA ILE A 241 3.25 -16.57 11.81
C ILE A 241 3.88 -17.82 12.39
N ALA A 242 3.39 -18.28 13.55
CA ALA A 242 3.91 -19.48 14.20
C ALA A 242 3.78 -20.72 13.29
N ALA A 243 4.58 -21.74 13.56
CA ALA A 243 4.49 -23.03 12.84
C ALA A 243 3.08 -23.64 12.95
N ASP A 244 2.68 -24.40 11.93
CA ASP A 244 1.40 -25.10 11.83
C ASP A 244 0.15 -24.20 11.85
N VAL A 245 0.28 -22.92 11.51
CA VAL A 245 -0.87 -21.98 11.50
C VAL A 245 -1.51 -21.92 10.12
N LEU A 246 -0.72 -21.72 9.06
CA LEU A 246 -1.20 -21.55 7.68
C LEU A 246 -0.68 -22.65 6.74
N GLY A 247 -0.33 -23.81 7.28
CA GLY A 247 0.33 -24.89 6.54
C GLY A 247 1.84 -24.69 6.39
N ASN A 248 2.41 -23.72 7.12
CA ASN A 248 3.85 -23.55 7.26
C ASN A 248 4.44 -24.53 8.29
N ASP A 249 5.55 -25.18 7.95
CA ASP A 249 6.22 -26.19 8.77
C ASP A 249 7.08 -25.57 9.89
N ARG A 250 7.36 -24.27 9.80
CA ARG A 250 8.19 -23.50 10.73
C ARG A 250 7.67 -22.06 10.83
N PRO A 251 8.12 -21.26 11.82
CA PRO A 251 7.72 -19.86 11.91
C PRO A 251 8.03 -19.13 10.60
N LEU A 252 7.00 -18.56 9.98
CA LEU A 252 7.08 -17.80 8.74
C LEU A 252 7.06 -16.32 9.07
N VAL A 253 8.04 -15.57 8.58
CA VAL A 253 8.20 -14.14 8.88
C VAL A 253 8.07 -13.34 7.58
N LEU A 254 7.07 -12.46 7.53
CA LEU A 254 6.71 -11.71 6.33
C LEU A 254 6.62 -10.20 6.60
N SER A 255 6.74 -9.39 5.56
CA SER A 255 6.33 -7.99 5.65
C SER A 255 4.81 -7.88 5.87
N PRO A 256 4.30 -6.83 6.56
CA PRO A 256 2.87 -6.74 6.90
C PRO A 256 1.89 -6.84 5.73
N GLN A 257 2.27 -6.35 4.55
CA GLN A 257 1.43 -6.39 3.36
C GLN A 257 1.58 -7.65 2.51
N HIS A 258 2.55 -8.51 2.83
CA HIS A 258 2.75 -9.75 2.10
C HIS A 258 1.52 -10.65 2.22
N ARG A 259 1.02 -11.15 1.10
CA ARG A 259 -0.19 -11.99 1.11
C ARG A 259 0.13 -13.47 1.13
N VAL A 260 -0.57 -14.14 2.03
CA VAL A 260 -0.62 -15.59 2.17
C VAL A 260 -1.91 -16.08 1.52
N MET A 261 -1.83 -17.20 0.81
CA MET A 261 -2.99 -17.80 0.16
C MET A 261 -3.76 -18.67 1.15
N LEU A 262 -5.03 -18.34 1.36
CA LEU A 262 -5.97 -19.15 2.11
C LEU A 262 -6.84 -19.95 1.14
N SER A 263 -7.13 -21.19 1.50
CA SER A 263 -7.93 -22.09 0.68
C SER A 263 -8.91 -22.89 1.53
N GLY A 264 -9.99 -23.35 0.91
CA GLY A 264 -10.99 -24.21 1.55
C GLY A 264 -12.42 -23.70 1.40
N TRP A 265 -13.36 -24.42 2.00
CA TRP A 265 -14.79 -24.15 1.87
C TRP A 265 -15.19 -22.76 2.37
N GLN A 266 -14.45 -22.17 3.31
CA GLN A 266 -14.69 -20.81 3.80
C GLN A 266 -14.45 -19.77 2.70
N ALA A 267 -13.39 -19.93 1.90
CA ALA A 267 -13.10 -19.04 0.79
C ALA A 267 -14.21 -19.15 -0.27
N GLU A 268 -14.62 -20.38 -0.60
CA GLU A 268 -15.68 -20.63 -1.58
C GLU A 268 -17.04 -20.09 -1.11
N LEU A 269 -17.37 -20.29 0.17
CA LEU A 269 -18.63 -19.82 0.76
C LEU A 269 -18.71 -18.29 0.82
N LEU A 270 -17.61 -17.61 1.17
CA LEU A 270 -17.60 -16.16 1.42
C LEU A 270 -17.33 -15.35 0.14
N PHE A 271 -16.53 -15.88 -0.78
CA PHE A 271 -16.00 -15.13 -1.92
C PHE A 271 -16.28 -15.79 -3.28
N GLY A 272 -16.93 -16.96 -3.29
CA GLY A 272 -17.26 -17.67 -4.53
C GLY A 272 -16.06 -18.28 -5.26
N VAL A 273 -14.88 -18.27 -4.64
CA VAL A 273 -13.64 -18.81 -5.19
C VAL A 273 -12.94 -19.69 -4.15
N PRO A 274 -12.27 -20.79 -4.55
CA PRO A 274 -11.71 -21.75 -3.60
C PRO A 274 -10.43 -21.25 -2.91
N GLU A 275 -9.81 -20.20 -3.44
CA GLU A 275 -8.49 -19.71 -3.04
C GLU A 275 -8.45 -18.18 -3.11
N VAL A 276 -7.94 -17.56 -2.05
CA VAL A 276 -7.88 -16.10 -1.89
C VAL A 276 -6.56 -15.69 -1.25
N LEU A 277 -6.08 -14.49 -1.52
CA LEU A 277 -4.87 -13.91 -0.95
C LEU A 277 -5.22 -12.92 0.16
N VAL A 278 -4.57 -13.04 1.31
CA VAL A 278 -4.81 -12.17 2.48
C VAL A 278 -3.50 -11.63 3.02
N ALA A 279 -3.43 -10.32 3.24
CA ALA A 279 -2.24 -9.69 3.80
C ALA A 279 -1.97 -10.18 5.22
N ALA A 280 -0.71 -10.48 5.54
CA ALA A 280 -0.31 -11.02 6.83
C ALA A 280 -0.78 -10.16 8.01
N LYS A 281 -0.77 -8.83 7.88
CA LYS A 281 -1.27 -7.91 8.93
C LYS A 281 -2.75 -8.07 9.25
N HIS A 282 -3.56 -8.57 8.30
CA HIS A 282 -5.00 -8.80 8.52
C HIS A 282 -5.27 -10.12 9.26
N LEU A 283 -4.26 -10.98 9.39
CA LEU A 283 -4.34 -12.26 10.08
C LEU A 283 -3.84 -12.20 11.53
N VAL A 284 -3.30 -11.06 11.97
CA VAL A 284 -2.78 -10.88 13.33
C VAL A 284 -3.86 -11.16 14.37
N ASP A 285 -3.56 -12.04 15.31
CA ASP A 285 -4.47 -12.50 16.36
C ASP A 285 -3.92 -12.32 17.78
N ASP A 286 -2.75 -11.68 17.90
CA ASP A 286 -2.00 -11.46 19.14
C ASP A 286 -1.69 -12.76 19.92
N LYS A 287 -1.69 -13.92 19.24
CA LYS A 287 -1.39 -15.23 19.84
C LYS A 287 -0.41 -16.03 18.98
N LYS A 288 -0.84 -16.45 17.79
CA LYS A 288 -0.07 -17.29 16.87
C LYS A 288 0.46 -16.49 15.67
N ILE A 289 -0.17 -15.34 15.38
CA ILE A 289 0.26 -14.42 14.35
C ILE A 289 0.48 -13.07 15.02
N LEU A 290 1.74 -12.63 15.09
CA LEU A 290 2.19 -11.52 15.91
C LEU A 290 2.95 -10.50 15.06
N ARG A 291 2.77 -9.21 15.35
CA ARG A 291 3.72 -8.19 14.88
C ARG A 291 4.92 -8.15 15.83
N ARG A 292 6.13 -8.29 15.28
CA ARG A 292 7.37 -8.30 16.07
C ARG A 292 8.14 -6.99 15.87
N GLU A 293 8.14 -6.14 16.88
CA GLU A 293 8.91 -4.89 16.87
C GLU A 293 10.33 -5.06 17.46
N GLY A 294 11.24 -4.19 17.01
CA GLY A 294 12.60 -4.07 17.53
C GLY A 294 13.66 -4.77 16.68
N GLY A 295 14.87 -4.18 16.68
CA GLY A 295 15.99 -4.63 15.87
C GLY A 295 15.84 -4.26 14.39
N THR A 296 16.54 -5.00 13.53
CA THR A 296 16.48 -4.85 12.08
C THR A 296 15.97 -6.14 11.44
N VAL A 297 15.38 -6.00 10.26
CA VAL A 297 14.91 -7.12 9.44
C VAL A 297 15.40 -6.90 8.02
N THR A 298 15.91 -7.97 7.40
CA THR A 298 16.22 -7.98 5.97
C THR A 298 15.12 -8.69 5.22
N TYR A 299 14.60 -8.03 4.21
CA TYR A 299 13.50 -8.44 3.39
C TYR A 299 13.97 -8.77 1.97
N PHE A 300 13.34 -9.76 1.34
CA PHE A 300 13.66 -10.26 0.00
C PHE A 300 12.41 -10.32 -0.88
N HIS A 301 12.60 -10.10 -2.18
CA HIS A 301 11.55 -10.08 -3.19
C HIS A 301 11.92 -11.03 -4.31
N MET A 302 10.96 -11.80 -4.82
CA MET A 302 11.18 -12.64 -6.00
C MET A 302 10.10 -12.34 -7.02
N MET A 303 10.51 -12.06 -8.25
CA MET A 303 9.61 -11.83 -9.38
C MET A 303 9.84 -12.89 -10.46
N PHE A 304 8.75 -13.30 -11.11
CA PHE A 304 8.72 -14.27 -12.20
C PHE A 304 8.20 -13.60 -13.48
N ASP A 305 7.94 -14.37 -14.54
CA ASP A 305 7.34 -13.85 -15.77
C ASP A 305 5.89 -13.38 -15.59
N GLN A 306 5.24 -13.84 -14.53
CA GLN A 306 3.89 -13.44 -14.12
C GLN A 306 3.78 -13.55 -12.60
N HIS A 307 2.64 -13.14 -12.04
CA HIS A 307 2.40 -13.34 -10.62
C HIS A 307 2.20 -14.82 -10.29
N GLU A 308 3.08 -15.37 -9.48
CA GLU A 308 3.07 -16.76 -9.06
C GLU A 308 2.73 -16.91 -7.57
N ILE A 309 2.13 -18.05 -7.22
CA ILE A 309 2.04 -18.52 -5.82
C ILE A 309 3.20 -19.48 -5.58
N VAL A 310 4.07 -19.13 -4.63
CA VAL A 310 5.26 -19.90 -4.21
C VAL A 310 5.04 -20.51 -2.84
N TYR A 311 5.86 -21.50 -2.47
CA TYR A 311 5.81 -22.11 -1.14
C TYR A 311 6.96 -21.59 -0.28
N ALA A 312 6.63 -20.81 0.73
CA ALA A 312 7.56 -20.21 1.68
C ALA A 312 7.34 -20.81 3.07
N ASP A 313 8.37 -21.47 3.60
CA ASP A 313 8.33 -22.25 4.83
C ASP A 313 7.17 -23.27 4.84
N GLY A 314 6.75 -23.74 3.66
CA GLY A 314 5.63 -24.67 3.45
C GLY A 314 4.29 -23.98 3.14
N ALA A 315 4.10 -22.72 3.51
CA ALA A 315 2.86 -22.00 3.24
C ALA A 315 2.83 -21.38 1.84
N PRO A 316 1.69 -21.43 1.14
CA PRO A 316 1.53 -20.78 -0.16
C PRO A 316 1.46 -19.25 0.01
N CYS A 317 2.42 -18.54 -0.58
CA CYS A 317 2.55 -17.08 -0.52
C CYS A 317 2.62 -16.50 -1.92
N GLU A 318 2.30 -15.22 -2.05
CA GLU A 318 2.46 -14.53 -3.33
C GLU A 318 3.94 -14.25 -3.66
N SER A 319 4.23 -14.13 -4.95
CA SER A 319 5.48 -13.54 -5.44
C SER A 319 5.33 -12.03 -5.62
N PHE A 320 6.42 -11.32 -5.93
CA PHE A 320 6.35 -9.89 -6.17
C PHE A 320 5.55 -9.57 -7.45
N HIS A 321 4.55 -8.69 -7.33
CA HIS A 321 3.82 -8.14 -8.46
C HIS A 321 4.16 -6.65 -8.67
N PRO A 322 4.81 -6.28 -9.78
CA PRO A 322 5.28 -4.91 -10.02
C PRO A 322 4.14 -3.87 -10.07
N GLY A 323 3.03 -4.19 -10.76
CA GLY A 323 1.87 -3.30 -10.87
C GLY A 323 0.99 -3.17 -9.62
N HIS A 324 1.16 -4.05 -8.61
CA HIS A 324 0.35 -3.99 -7.38
C HIS A 324 1.10 -3.40 -6.19
N VAL A 325 2.42 -3.37 -6.25
CA VAL A 325 3.27 -2.97 -5.12
C VAL A 325 3.82 -1.54 -5.28
N GLY A 326 3.56 -0.88 -6.40
CA GLY A 326 4.13 0.43 -6.70
C GLY A 326 5.66 0.34 -6.72
N ILE A 327 6.22 0.00 -7.88
CA ILE A 327 7.68 -0.05 -8.17
C ILE A 327 8.45 1.16 -7.62
N SER A 328 7.76 2.26 -7.35
CA SER A 328 8.26 3.36 -6.55
C SER A 328 8.96 2.87 -5.27
N GLY A 329 8.44 1.98 -4.42
CA GLY A 329 9.09 1.59 -3.14
C GLY A 329 10.55 1.08 -3.18
N MET A 330 11.05 0.68 -4.35
CA MET A 330 12.40 0.17 -4.59
C MET A 330 13.46 1.29 -4.66
N ASP A 331 14.71 0.94 -4.40
CA ASP A 331 15.82 1.87 -4.67
C ASP A 331 16.00 2.06 -6.20
N ASP A 332 16.68 3.13 -6.60
CA ASP A 332 16.81 3.45 -8.03
C ASP A 332 17.57 2.37 -8.79
N ALA A 333 18.52 1.66 -8.17
CA ALA A 333 19.29 0.60 -8.84
C ALA A 333 18.45 -0.66 -9.08
N GLN A 334 17.62 -1.05 -8.11
CA GLN A 334 16.66 -2.15 -8.19
C GLN A 334 15.56 -1.84 -9.21
N ARG A 335 15.09 -0.58 -9.24
CA ARG A 335 14.12 -0.12 -10.22
C ARG A 335 14.69 -0.13 -11.63
N ASP A 336 15.87 0.45 -11.82
CA ASP A 336 16.57 0.48 -13.11
C ASP A 336 16.87 -0.94 -13.59
N GLU A 337 17.21 -1.87 -12.69
CA GLU A 337 17.41 -3.28 -13.01
C GLU A 337 16.11 -3.98 -13.42
N ILE A 338 15.00 -3.73 -12.72
CA ILE A 338 13.68 -4.25 -13.11
C ILE A 338 13.25 -3.73 -14.48
N PHE A 339 13.40 -2.43 -14.76
CA PHE A 339 13.08 -1.86 -16.06
C PHE A 339 14.05 -2.31 -17.17
N ALA A 340 15.31 -2.59 -16.84
CA ALA A 340 16.24 -3.18 -17.80
C ALA A 340 15.86 -4.63 -18.16
N LEU A 341 15.33 -5.39 -17.20
CA LEU A 341 14.88 -6.78 -17.41
C LEU A 341 13.49 -6.86 -18.06
N PHE A 342 12.62 -5.89 -17.77
CA PHE A 342 11.24 -5.79 -18.25
C PHE A 342 10.92 -4.36 -18.72
N PRO A 343 11.42 -3.95 -19.90
CA PRO A 343 11.24 -2.59 -20.42
C PRO A 343 9.77 -2.19 -20.60
N GLU A 344 8.88 -3.16 -20.80
CA GLU A 344 7.42 -2.96 -20.89
C GLU A 344 6.81 -2.37 -19.61
N LEU A 345 7.42 -2.60 -18.43
CA LEU A 345 6.95 -2.06 -17.15
C LEU A 345 7.20 -0.55 -17.01
N GLU A 346 8.08 0.04 -17.84
CA GLU A 346 8.36 1.48 -17.84
C GLU A 346 7.19 2.28 -18.47
N GLN A 347 6.37 1.64 -19.30
CA GLN A 347 5.30 2.29 -20.08
C GLN A 347 3.90 1.83 -19.67
N ASP A 348 3.74 0.59 -19.18
CA ASP A 348 2.44 0.05 -18.76
C ASP A 348 2.59 -1.01 -17.65
N PHE A 349 2.43 -0.57 -16.39
CA PHE A 349 2.42 -1.46 -15.23
C PHE A 349 1.28 -2.50 -15.23
N ALA A 350 0.21 -2.26 -16.01
CA ALA A 350 -0.88 -3.23 -16.19
C ALA A 350 -0.52 -4.34 -17.18
N GLY A 351 0.56 -4.16 -17.97
CA GLY A 351 1.05 -5.14 -18.94
C GLY A 351 1.66 -6.41 -18.35
N PHE A 352 2.03 -6.41 -17.06
CA PHE A 352 2.58 -7.60 -16.37
C PHE A 352 1.55 -8.73 -16.22
N GLY A 353 0.27 -8.41 -16.35
CA GLY A 353 -0.83 -9.35 -16.17
C GLY A 353 -1.50 -9.26 -14.80
N PRO A 354 -2.51 -10.10 -14.56
CA PRO A 354 -3.31 -10.06 -13.34
C PRO A 354 -2.60 -10.73 -12.15
N LEU A 355 -3.10 -10.43 -10.95
CA LEU A 355 -2.77 -11.19 -9.75
C LEU A 355 -3.23 -12.65 -9.91
N ALA A 356 -2.36 -13.59 -9.52
CA ALA A 356 -2.63 -15.03 -9.47
C ALA A 356 -3.97 -15.41 -8.81
N ARG A 357 -4.42 -14.68 -7.79
CA ARG A 357 -5.67 -14.94 -7.06
C ARG A 357 -6.35 -13.65 -6.63
N MET A 358 -7.62 -13.75 -6.27
CA MET A 358 -8.39 -12.67 -5.66
C MET A 358 -7.74 -12.24 -4.35
N CYS A 359 -7.47 -10.95 -4.21
CA CYS A 359 -6.92 -10.38 -2.98
C CYS A 359 -8.04 -9.84 -2.10
N LEU A 360 -8.06 -10.25 -0.84
CA LEU A 360 -9.05 -9.80 0.12
C LEU A 360 -8.66 -8.47 0.75
N LYS A 361 -9.68 -7.66 0.98
CA LYS A 361 -9.63 -6.40 1.72
C LYS A 361 -9.42 -6.65 3.22
N SER A 362 -9.18 -5.59 3.97
CA SER A 362 -8.90 -5.69 5.40
C SER A 362 -10.01 -6.37 6.20
N ALA A 363 -11.27 -5.98 5.97
CA ALA A 363 -12.42 -6.56 6.64
C ALA A 363 -12.65 -8.02 6.25
N GLU A 364 -12.54 -8.33 4.96
CA GLU A 364 -12.69 -9.68 4.40
C GLU A 364 -11.62 -10.64 4.93
N GLY A 365 -10.36 -10.18 4.96
CA GLY A 365 -9.23 -10.91 5.51
C GLY A 365 -9.42 -11.25 7.00
N ARG A 366 -9.86 -10.28 7.81
CA ARG A 366 -10.18 -10.53 9.22
C ARG A 366 -11.35 -11.50 9.40
N MET A 367 -12.38 -11.39 8.55
CA MET A 367 -13.55 -12.27 8.59
C MET A 367 -13.17 -13.73 8.30
N ILE A 368 -12.43 -13.98 7.21
CA ILE A 368 -12.02 -15.36 6.88
C ILE A 368 -11.04 -15.91 7.92
N ALA A 369 -10.16 -15.08 8.49
CA ALA A 369 -9.24 -15.48 9.55
C ALA A 369 -9.99 -16.04 10.76
N GLN A 370 -11.09 -15.41 11.17
CA GLN A 370 -11.94 -15.90 12.27
C GLN A 370 -12.56 -17.28 11.97
N MET A 371 -12.92 -17.54 10.71
CA MET A 371 -13.51 -18.82 10.31
C MET A 371 -12.48 -19.95 10.15
N ILE A 372 -11.22 -19.62 9.90
CA ILE A 372 -10.13 -20.61 9.79
C ILE A 372 -9.65 -21.06 11.18
N HIS A 373 -9.65 -20.16 12.17
CA HIS A 373 -9.29 -20.46 13.57
C HIS A 373 -10.30 -21.36 14.30
N LEU A 374 -11.45 -21.70 13.70
CA LEU A 374 -12.43 -22.63 14.26
C LEU A 374 -11.99 -24.11 14.18
N ARG A 375 -10.76 -24.40 13.71
CA ARG A 375 -10.10 -25.69 13.93
C ARG A 375 -9.26 -25.67 15.20
N HIS A 376 -9.92 -25.72 16.35
CA HIS A 376 -9.30 -26.16 17.60
C HIS A 376 -10.24 -27.05 18.40
#